data_AF-A0A2M7NYK1-F1
#
_entry.id   AF-A0A2M7NYK1-F1
#
_cell.length_a   1.000
_cell.length_b   1.000
_cell.length_c   1.000
_cell.angle_alpha   90.00
_cell.angle_beta   90.00
_cell.angle_gamma   90.00
#
_symmetry.space_group_name_H-M   'P 1'
#
loop_
_entity.id
_entity.type
_entity.pdbx_description
1 polymer ?
#
loop_
_entity_poly.entity_id
_entity_poly.type
_entity_poly.pdbx_seq_one_letter_code
_entity_poly.pdbx_strand_id
1 'polypeptide(L)'
;MTTEEFYSEYYGSPAVRAVITKQFDDAAFAVGSGPFLKKQKWHFPVKICPVSALDEFMAEGLDIYRPAVSTGDAFYIFWDLEYYNRKQRSYVYRHQKEVFEWMEPFIQEINERLSAYGIKYILDTTASGYHYWMKISKKSAVFQELAREGFISESLKDKYAHAVAGDVKRSKAVPEEDGRAYDCAGKLLEYLTQRIRAEMPAVKDGIDMTISDSPPGGSSRTDGFSSDITQYAHPLFMRVFRVLASLHQKNILYYGGVLPAVDIV
;
A
#
# COMPACT_ATOMS: atom_id res chain seq x y z
N MET A 1 -11.63 -27.19 4.41
CA MET A 1 -10.80 -26.17 5.07
C MET A 1 -11.69 -24.98 5.40
N THR A 2 -11.87 -24.70 6.69
CA THR A 2 -12.54 -23.48 7.17
C THR A 2 -11.62 -22.26 7.01
N THR A 3 -12.17 -21.05 7.10
CA THR A 3 -11.36 -19.83 7.05
C THR A 3 -10.38 -19.77 8.23
N GLU A 4 -10.80 -20.22 9.42
CA GLU A 4 -9.95 -20.30 10.61
C GLU A 4 -8.82 -21.33 10.45
N GLU A 5 -9.10 -22.51 9.86
CA GLU A 5 -8.07 -23.50 9.53
C GLU A 5 -7.03 -22.93 8.57
N PHE A 6 -7.49 -22.22 7.52
CA PHE A 6 -6.60 -21.58 6.56
C PHE A 6 -5.70 -20.53 7.23
N TYR A 7 -6.25 -19.66 8.09
CA TYR A 7 -5.45 -18.66 8.81
C TYR A 7 -4.38 -19.30 9.69
N SER A 8 -4.76 -20.35 10.43
CA SER A 8 -3.85 -21.09 11.30
C SER A 8 -2.73 -21.77 10.52
N GLU A 9 -3.04 -22.40 9.39
CA GLU A 9 -2.06 -23.03 8.51
C GLU A 9 -1.12 -21.99 7.89
N TYR A 10 -1.67 -20.94 7.30
CA TYR A 10 -0.90 -19.92 6.58
C TYR A 10 0.03 -19.12 7.52
N TYR A 11 -0.53 -18.53 8.59
CA TYR A 11 0.27 -17.78 9.56
C TYR A 11 1.03 -18.67 10.56
N GLY A 12 0.76 -19.97 10.57
CA GLY A 12 1.57 -20.97 11.28
C GLY A 12 2.87 -21.31 10.55
N SER A 13 2.98 -21.01 9.24
CA SER A 13 4.19 -21.26 8.46
C SER A 13 5.37 -20.38 8.95
N PRO A 14 6.51 -20.97 9.37
CA PRO A 14 7.69 -20.21 9.77
C PRO A 14 8.22 -19.27 8.68
N ALA A 15 8.08 -19.67 7.41
CA ALA A 15 8.51 -18.86 6.27
C ALA A 15 7.67 -17.59 6.12
N VAL A 16 6.33 -17.72 6.21
CA VAL A 16 5.39 -16.58 6.16
C VAL A 16 5.67 -15.63 7.32
N ARG A 17 5.77 -16.17 8.54
CA ARG A 17 6.05 -15.38 9.75
C ARG A 17 7.37 -14.62 9.62
N ALA A 18 8.43 -15.25 9.11
CA ALA A 18 9.72 -14.61 8.93
C ALA A 18 9.66 -13.45 7.92
N VAL A 19 8.94 -13.61 6.81
CA VAL A 19 8.73 -12.55 5.82
C VAL A 19 7.98 -11.36 6.42
N ILE A 20 6.90 -11.62 7.16
CA ILE A 20 6.11 -10.57 7.81
C ILE A 20 6.96 -9.84 8.85
N THR A 21 7.55 -10.56 9.81
CA THR A 21 8.32 -9.96 10.90
C THR A 21 9.47 -9.10 10.40
N LYS A 22 10.20 -9.54 9.37
CA LYS A 22 11.32 -8.77 8.79
C LYS A 22 10.91 -7.40 8.25
N GLN A 23 9.67 -7.24 7.79
CA GLN A 23 9.17 -5.95 7.30
C GLN A 23 8.88 -4.94 8.41
N PHE A 24 8.94 -5.38 9.68
CA PHE A 24 8.75 -4.54 10.85
C PHE A 24 10.04 -4.19 11.61
N ASP A 25 11.22 -4.61 11.12
CA ASP A 25 12.52 -4.28 11.73
C ASP A 25 12.73 -2.77 11.94
N ASP A 26 12.08 -1.95 11.10
CA ASP A 26 12.12 -0.49 11.14
C ASP A 26 10.74 0.16 11.38
N ALA A 27 9.81 -0.53 12.06
CA ALA A 27 8.46 -0.04 12.36
C ALA A 27 8.18 0.03 13.87
N ALA A 28 7.42 1.05 14.29
CA ALA A 28 7.04 1.21 15.71
C ALA A 28 5.75 0.46 16.08
N PHE A 29 4.86 0.24 15.11
CA PHE A 29 3.54 -0.32 15.34
C PHE A 29 3.11 -1.17 14.15
N ALA A 30 2.04 -1.94 14.35
CA ALA A 30 1.35 -2.68 13.31
C ALA A 30 -0.13 -2.29 13.32
N VAL A 31 -0.76 -2.39 12.15
CA VAL A 31 -2.19 -2.23 11.97
C VAL A 31 -2.77 -3.52 11.40
N GLY A 32 -3.91 -3.93 11.93
CA GLY A 32 -4.55 -5.18 11.60
C GLY A 32 -6.01 -4.93 11.30
N SER A 33 -6.55 -5.55 10.26
CA SER A 33 -7.98 -5.50 9.96
C SER A 33 -8.46 -6.88 9.52
N GLY A 34 -9.74 -7.17 9.69
CA GLY A 34 -10.25 -8.47 9.23
C GLY A 34 -11.59 -8.88 9.83
N PRO A 35 -12.19 -9.98 9.33
CA PRO A 35 -13.44 -10.53 9.84
C PRO A 35 -13.37 -10.90 11.32
N PHE A 36 -12.19 -11.26 11.85
CA PHE A 36 -12.00 -11.55 13.26
C PHE A 36 -12.48 -10.39 14.15
N LEU A 37 -12.01 -9.17 13.90
CA LEU A 37 -12.39 -7.98 14.68
C LEU A 37 -13.90 -7.67 14.52
N LYS A 38 -14.46 -7.91 13.33
CA LYS A 38 -15.90 -7.77 13.10
C LYS A 38 -16.72 -8.79 13.91
N LYS A 39 -16.26 -10.04 14.02
CA LYS A 39 -16.87 -11.08 14.90
C LYS A 39 -16.79 -10.68 16.38
N GLN A 40 -15.73 -9.96 16.76
CA GLN A 40 -15.59 -9.33 18.08
C GLN A 40 -16.42 -8.06 18.26
N LYS A 41 -17.33 -7.73 17.31
CA LYS A 41 -18.24 -6.58 17.35
C LYS A 41 -17.54 -5.22 17.39
N TRP A 42 -16.34 -5.12 16.84
CA TRP A 42 -15.67 -3.83 16.65
C TRP A 42 -16.47 -3.00 15.64
N HIS A 43 -16.80 -1.76 16.00
CA HIS A 43 -17.52 -0.84 15.11
C HIS A 43 -16.67 -0.46 13.90
N PHE A 44 -15.38 -0.18 14.14
CA PHE A 44 -14.36 0.00 13.12
C PHE A 44 -13.34 -1.14 13.27
N PRO A 45 -13.35 -2.17 12.41
CA PRO A 45 -12.60 -3.41 12.61
C PRO A 45 -11.11 -3.23 12.26
N VAL A 46 -10.45 -2.32 12.98
CA VAL A 46 -9.03 -1.98 12.84
C VAL A 46 -8.39 -1.98 14.22
N LYS A 47 -7.38 -2.84 14.39
CA LYS A 47 -6.52 -2.94 15.57
C LYS A 47 -5.21 -2.22 15.30
N ILE A 48 -4.74 -1.39 16.23
CA ILE A 48 -3.46 -0.67 16.14
C ILE A 48 -2.71 -0.95 17.44
N CYS A 49 -1.56 -1.60 17.34
CA CYS A 49 -0.76 -1.98 18.51
C CYS A 49 0.74 -1.78 18.23
N PRO A 50 1.58 -1.66 19.27
CA PRO A 50 3.02 -1.77 19.13
C PRO A 50 3.43 -3.05 18.39
N VAL A 51 4.57 -3.01 17.68
CA VAL A 51 5.08 -4.14 16.89
C VAL A 51 5.24 -5.44 17.71
N SER A 52 5.42 -5.33 19.03
CA SER A 52 5.49 -6.49 19.94
C SER A 52 4.23 -7.35 19.94
N ALA A 53 3.09 -6.83 19.48
CA ALA A 53 1.83 -7.57 19.36
C ALA A 53 1.66 -8.29 18.01
N LEU A 54 2.66 -8.24 17.11
CA LEU A 54 2.54 -8.80 15.75
C LEU A 54 2.14 -10.29 15.73
N ASP A 55 2.60 -11.07 16.72
CA ASP A 55 2.21 -12.48 16.85
C ASP A 55 0.71 -12.65 17.11
N GLU A 56 0.09 -11.74 17.86
CA GLU A 56 -1.36 -11.75 18.07
C GLU A 56 -2.11 -11.48 16.75
N PHE A 57 -1.60 -10.58 15.90
CA PHE A 57 -2.27 -10.23 14.64
C PHE A 57 -2.30 -11.43 13.70
N MET A 58 -1.20 -12.19 13.67
CA MET A 58 -1.10 -13.44 12.93
C MET A 58 -2.01 -14.54 13.52
N ALA A 59 -2.04 -14.67 14.85
CA ALA A 59 -2.91 -15.64 15.53
C ALA A 59 -4.41 -15.34 15.33
N GLU A 60 -4.78 -14.06 15.28
CA GLU A 60 -6.13 -13.58 15.00
C GLU A 60 -6.49 -13.65 13.51
N GLY A 61 -5.55 -14.01 12.64
CA GLY A 61 -5.76 -14.11 11.20
C GLY A 61 -6.06 -12.76 10.56
N LEU A 62 -5.41 -11.67 10.98
CA LEU A 62 -5.65 -10.32 10.44
C LEU A 62 -4.93 -10.09 9.11
N ASP A 63 -5.46 -9.18 8.30
CA ASP A 63 -4.76 -8.46 7.23
C ASP A 63 -3.87 -7.39 7.90
N ILE A 64 -2.56 -7.47 7.68
CA ILE A 64 -1.51 -6.79 8.45
C ILE A 64 -0.88 -5.69 7.60
N TYR A 65 -0.72 -4.53 8.20
CA TYR A 65 -0.20 -3.33 7.58
C TYR A 65 0.92 -2.74 8.43
N ARG A 66 1.99 -2.29 7.78
CA ARG A 66 3.09 -1.55 8.42
C ARG A 66 2.86 -0.04 8.30
N PRO A 67 3.37 0.77 9.24
CA PRO A 67 3.50 2.21 9.03
C PRO A 67 4.38 2.53 7.82
N ALA A 68 4.03 3.61 7.14
CA ALA A 68 4.90 4.22 6.13
C ALA A 68 6.12 4.90 6.77
N VAL A 69 5.97 5.43 7.98
CA VAL A 69 7.09 5.97 8.77
C VAL A 69 8.02 4.84 9.24
N SER A 70 9.32 5.07 9.11
CA SER A 70 10.37 4.17 9.59
C SER A 70 11.10 4.73 10.80
N THR A 71 11.40 3.87 11.77
CA THR A 71 12.15 4.20 12.99
C THR A 71 13.67 4.22 12.77
N GLY A 72 14.15 3.62 11.67
CA GLY A 72 15.57 3.52 11.34
C GLY A 72 15.97 4.35 10.11
N ASP A 73 17.03 3.88 9.45
CA ASP A 73 17.65 4.51 8.28
C ASP A 73 16.89 4.27 6.96
N ALA A 74 15.87 3.41 6.96
CA ALA A 74 15.09 3.13 5.78
C ALA A 74 14.08 4.24 5.48
N PHE A 75 13.88 4.53 4.20
CA PHE A 75 12.75 5.30 3.70
C PHE A 75 12.08 4.50 2.59
N TYR A 76 10.76 4.35 2.68
CA TYR A 76 9.98 3.57 1.71
C TYR A 76 9.13 4.49 0.84
N ILE A 77 9.14 4.20 -0.45
CA ILE A 77 8.22 4.78 -1.41
C ILE A 77 7.32 3.62 -1.84
N PHE A 78 6.03 3.72 -1.50
CA PHE A 78 5.02 2.77 -1.89
C PHE A 78 4.23 3.31 -3.08
N TRP A 79 4.04 2.48 -4.09
CA TRP A 79 3.16 2.80 -5.20
C TRP A 79 2.08 1.74 -5.28
N ASP A 80 0.85 2.13 -4.96
CA ASP A 80 -0.33 1.28 -5.05
C ASP A 80 -0.98 1.48 -6.41
N LEU A 81 -1.16 0.38 -7.14
CA LEU A 81 -1.72 0.35 -8.47
C LEU A 81 -2.85 -0.68 -8.48
N GLU A 82 -4.11 -0.24 -8.44
CA GLU A 82 -5.25 -1.16 -8.34
C GLU A 82 -6.29 -0.94 -9.43
N TYR A 83 -6.89 -2.03 -9.90
CA TYR A 83 -8.11 -1.95 -10.67
C TYR A 83 -9.28 -1.51 -9.79
N TYR A 84 -10.01 -0.51 -10.24
CA TYR A 84 -11.26 -0.10 -9.62
C TYR A 84 -12.44 -0.28 -10.59
N ASN A 85 -13.62 -0.55 -10.04
CA ASN A 85 -14.87 -0.52 -10.79
C ASN A 85 -15.97 0.09 -9.92
N ARG A 86 -16.48 1.26 -10.33
CA ARG A 86 -17.44 2.04 -9.54
C ARG A 86 -18.84 1.42 -9.53
N LYS A 87 -19.23 0.68 -10.57
CA LYS A 87 -20.53 0.02 -10.67
C LYS A 87 -20.54 -1.34 -9.95
N GLN A 88 -19.45 -2.08 -10.07
CA GLN A 88 -19.31 -3.43 -9.52
C GLN A 88 -17.90 -3.63 -8.93
N ARG A 89 -17.70 -3.17 -7.69
CA ARG A 89 -16.41 -3.27 -7.00
C ARG A 89 -15.86 -4.70 -6.86
N SER A 90 -16.75 -5.70 -6.89
CA SER A 90 -16.38 -7.11 -6.82
C SER A 90 -15.96 -7.72 -8.15
N TYR A 91 -16.01 -6.97 -9.26
CA TYR A 91 -15.74 -7.46 -10.62
C TYR A 91 -14.37 -8.14 -10.71
N VAL A 92 -13.33 -7.52 -10.15
CA VAL A 92 -11.96 -8.05 -10.20
C VAL A 92 -11.86 -9.46 -9.62
N TYR A 93 -12.56 -9.78 -8.52
CA TYR A 93 -12.51 -11.10 -7.90
C TYR A 93 -13.19 -12.22 -8.72
N ARG A 94 -13.92 -11.88 -9.78
CA ARG A 94 -14.58 -12.83 -10.69
C ARG A 94 -13.93 -12.88 -12.06
N HIS A 95 -13.20 -11.82 -12.42
CA HIS A 95 -12.61 -11.60 -13.74
C HIS A 95 -11.11 -11.28 -13.63
N GLN A 96 -10.41 -11.84 -12.63
CA GLN A 96 -9.01 -11.48 -12.33
C GLN A 96 -8.11 -11.59 -13.56
N LYS A 97 -8.16 -12.73 -14.27
CA LYS A 97 -7.32 -12.93 -15.45
C LYS A 97 -7.48 -11.81 -16.48
N GLU A 98 -8.71 -11.50 -16.85
CA GLU A 98 -9.05 -10.44 -17.81
C GLU A 98 -8.60 -9.06 -17.32
N VAL A 99 -8.86 -8.73 -16.04
CA VAL A 99 -8.44 -7.46 -15.44
C VAL A 99 -6.92 -7.32 -15.42
N PHE A 100 -6.19 -8.38 -15.09
CA PHE A 100 -4.73 -8.39 -15.10
C PHE A 100 -4.15 -8.29 -16.52
N GLU A 101 -4.76 -8.95 -17.51
CA GLU A 101 -4.41 -8.77 -18.93
C GLU A 101 -4.57 -7.30 -19.38
N TRP A 102 -5.55 -6.57 -18.84
CA TRP A 102 -5.72 -5.14 -19.11
C TRP A 102 -4.67 -4.25 -18.41
N MET A 103 -4.23 -4.61 -17.20
CA MET A 103 -3.23 -3.84 -16.44
C MET A 103 -1.79 -4.10 -16.92
N GLU A 104 -1.50 -5.29 -17.43
CA GLU A 104 -0.16 -5.76 -17.75
C GLU A 104 0.66 -4.82 -18.66
N PRO A 105 0.11 -4.19 -19.72
CA PRO A 105 0.88 -3.24 -20.54
C PRO A 105 1.43 -2.06 -19.73
N PHE A 106 0.67 -1.54 -18.76
CA PHE A 106 1.12 -0.44 -17.91
C PHE A 106 2.21 -0.91 -16.95
N ILE A 107 2.10 -2.13 -16.43
CA ILE A 107 3.11 -2.73 -15.56
C ILE A 107 4.44 -2.93 -16.29
N GLN A 108 4.40 -3.39 -17.54
CA GLN A 108 5.58 -3.52 -18.39
C GLN A 108 6.26 -2.16 -18.60
N GLU A 109 5.50 -1.14 -18.97
CA GLU A 109 6.02 0.23 -19.14
C GLU A 109 6.62 0.80 -17.84
N ILE A 110 5.96 0.59 -16.70
CA ILE A 110 6.48 1.01 -15.38
C ILE A 110 7.79 0.30 -15.08
N ASN A 111 7.85 -1.02 -15.28
CA ASN A 111 9.05 -1.82 -15.02
C ASN A 111 10.22 -1.37 -15.91
N GLU A 112 9.98 -1.11 -17.19
CA GLU A 112 11.00 -0.60 -18.12
C GLU A 112 11.54 0.76 -17.68
N ARG A 113 10.67 1.70 -17.29
CA ARG A 113 11.08 3.02 -16.79
C ARG A 113 11.87 2.93 -15.49
N LEU A 114 11.37 2.19 -14.50
CA LEU A 114 12.05 2.03 -13.22
C LEU A 114 13.43 1.38 -13.43
N SER A 115 13.52 0.37 -14.30
CA SER A 115 14.79 -0.25 -14.70
C SER A 115 15.75 0.74 -15.37
N ALA A 116 15.26 1.54 -16.32
CA ALA A 116 16.06 2.56 -17.00
C ALA A 116 16.60 3.64 -16.04
N TYR A 117 15.85 3.95 -14.98
CA TYR A 117 16.31 4.83 -13.90
C TYR A 117 17.20 4.14 -12.85
N GLY A 118 17.40 2.82 -12.95
CA GLY A 118 18.15 2.04 -11.97
C GLY A 118 17.44 1.90 -10.62
N ILE A 119 16.12 2.10 -10.57
CA ILE A 119 15.31 2.01 -9.36
C ILE A 119 15.02 0.54 -9.06
N LYS A 120 15.45 0.10 -7.87
CA LYS A 120 15.17 -1.24 -7.36
C LYS A 120 13.87 -1.24 -6.56
N TYR A 121 13.05 -2.26 -6.78
CA TYR A 121 11.79 -2.45 -6.10
C TYR A 121 11.52 -3.94 -5.85
N ILE A 122 10.62 -4.20 -4.90
CA ILE A 122 9.88 -5.45 -4.81
C ILE A 122 8.50 -5.20 -5.40
N LEU A 123 8.04 -6.09 -6.28
CA LEU A 123 6.70 -6.05 -6.85
C LEU A 123 5.84 -7.08 -6.15
N ASP A 124 4.72 -6.62 -5.60
CA ASP A 124 3.77 -7.44 -4.86
C ASP A 124 2.45 -7.46 -5.60
N THR A 125 2.11 -8.60 -6.18
CA THR A 125 0.91 -8.80 -6.99
C THR A 125 -0.24 -9.19 -6.09
N THR A 126 -1.20 -8.28 -5.93
CA THR A 126 -2.34 -8.45 -5.02
C THR A 126 -3.55 -9.04 -5.73
N ALA A 127 -4.65 -9.22 -4.99
CA ALA A 127 -5.91 -9.67 -5.59
C ALA A 127 -6.53 -8.67 -6.60
N SER A 128 -6.15 -7.38 -6.53
CA SER A 128 -6.76 -6.31 -7.31
C SER A 128 -5.78 -5.47 -8.11
N GLY A 129 -4.48 -5.76 -8.05
CA GLY A 129 -3.46 -5.01 -8.77
C GLY A 129 -2.06 -5.31 -8.24
N TYR A 130 -1.26 -4.27 -8.05
CA TYR A 130 0.15 -4.37 -7.78
C TYR A 130 0.59 -3.32 -6.76
N HIS A 131 1.55 -3.68 -5.92
CA HIS A 131 2.27 -2.74 -5.08
C HIS A 131 3.75 -2.73 -5.44
N TYR A 132 4.31 -1.55 -5.67
CA TYR A 132 5.75 -1.38 -5.73
C TYR A 132 6.28 -0.93 -4.37
N TRP A 133 7.27 -1.67 -3.89
CA TRP A 133 8.02 -1.38 -2.67
C TRP A 133 9.42 -0.94 -3.04
N MET A 134 9.67 0.37 -2.99
CA MET A 134 11.00 0.93 -3.17
C MET A 134 11.57 1.32 -1.81
N LYS A 135 12.81 0.92 -1.54
CA LYS A 135 13.51 1.21 -0.29
C LYS A 135 14.82 1.94 -0.58
N ILE A 136 15.00 3.10 0.04
CA ILE A 136 16.24 3.86 0.01
C ILE A 136 16.76 4.10 1.43
N SER A 137 18.04 4.43 1.55
CA SER A 137 18.62 4.90 2.81
C SER A 137 18.37 6.40 2.96
N LYS A 138 18.03 6.84 4.18
CA LYS A 138 17.93 8.26 4.56
C LYS A 138 19.26 9.01 4.46
N LYS A 139 20.38 8.28 4.42
CA LYS A 139 21.73 8.84 4.18
C LYS A 139 22.08 8.94 2.70
N SER A 140 21.27 8.41 1.80
CA SER A 140 21.54 8.45 0.37
C SER A 140 21.33 9.84 -0.22
N ALA A 141 22.08 10.17 -1.27
CA ALA A 141 21.88 11.41 -2.02
C ALA A 141 20.44 11.51 -2.57
N VAL A 142 19.83 10.38 -2.96
CA VAL A 142 18.43 10.34 -3.44
C VAL A 142 17.47 10.85 -2.37
N PHE A 143 17.59 10.38 -1.12
CA PHE A 143 16.73 10.86 -0.03
C PHE A 143 16.92 12.37 0.22
N GLN A 144 18.18 12.84 0.19
CA GLN A 144 18.49 14.26 0.38
C GLN A 144 17.87 15.12 -0.72
N GLU A 145 17.90 14.68 -1.98
CA GLU A 145 17.23 15.36 -3.08
C GLU A 145 15.71 15.37 -2.94
N LEU A 146 15.10 14.24 -2.56
CA LEU A 146 13.65 14.18 -2.28
C LEU A 146 13.25 15.14 -1.16
N ALA A 147 14.02 15.13 -0.05
CA ALA A 147 13.77 16.04 1.06
C ALA A 147 13.96 17.50 0.65
N ARG A 148 14.95 17.81 -0.21
CA ARG A 148 15.25 19.17 -0.70
C ARG A 148 14.13 19.75 -1.57
N GLU A 149 13.53 18.94 -2.44
CA GLU A 149 12.46 19.37 -3.36
C GLU A 149 11.05 19.28 -2.73
N GLY A 150 10.92 18.50 -1.64
CA GLY A 150 9.66 18.34 -0.92
C GLY A 150 9.21 19.58 -0.16
N PHE A 151 7.90 19.69 0.05
CA PHE A 151 7.26 20.75 0.81
C PHE A 151 6.31 20.18 1.86
N ILE A 152 6.37 20.72 3.07
CA ILE A 152 5.35 20.50 4.11
C ILE A 152 4.94 21.84 4.71
N SER A 153 3.66 22.00 5.02
CA SER A 153 3.13 23.21 5.65
C SER A 153 3.60 23.35 7.09
N GLU A 154 3.63 24.59 7.61
CA GLU A 154 4.05 24.85 9.00
C GLU A 154 3.22 24.07 10.01
N SER A 155 1.90 24.02 9.82
CA SER A 155 1.01 23.22 10.69
C SER A 155 1.29 21.72 10.65
N LEU A 156 1.90 21.21 9.57
CA LEU A 156 2.34 19.82 9.50
C LEU A 156 3.70 19.62 10.17
N LYS A 157 4.63 20.59 10.06
CA LYS A 157 5.89 20.61 10.82
C LYS A 157 5.64 20.54 12.31
N ASP A 158 4.73 21.37 12.81
CA ASP A 158 4.31 21.36 14.22
C ASP A 158 3.79 19.98 14.65
N LYS A 159 2.94 19.35 13.81
CA LYS A 159 2.43 18.00 14.11
C LYS A 159 3.56 16.96 14.14
N TYR A 160 4.53 17.07 13.25
CA TYR A 160 5.66 16.14 13.17
C TYR A 160 6.65 16.30 14.32
N ALA A 161 6.84 17.51 14.84
CA ALA A 161 7.76 17.80 15.94
C ALA A 161 7.33 17.18 17.30
N HIS A 162 6.08 16.76 17.44
CA HIS A 162 5.53 16.32 18.72
C HIS A 162 5.08 14.86 18.71
N ALA A 163 5.64 14.09 19.64
CA ALA A 163 5.04 12.85 20.09
C ALA A 163 3.77 13.14 20.92
N VAL A 164 2.78 12.28 20.83
CA VAL A 164 1.50 12.41 21.53
C VAL A 164 1.31 11.21 22.44
N ALA A 165 1.23 11.47 23.75
CA ALA A 165 1.02 10.42 24.75
C ALA A 165 -0.29 9.67 24.47
N GLY A 166 -0.23 8.34 24.46
CA GLY A 166 -1.38 7.48 24.17
C GLY A 166 -1.71 7.30 22.68
N ASP A 167 -1.08 8.05 21.77
CA ASP A 167 -1.23 7.84 20.33
C ASP A 167 -0.07 7.00 19.79
N VAL A 168 -0.34 5.74 19.47
CA VAL A 168 0.66 4.80 18.95
C VAL A 168 1.28 5.29 17.63
N LYS A 169 0.49 5.95 16.76
CA LYS A 169 0.96 6.45 15.46
C LYS A 169 1.90 7.64 15.62
N ARG A 170 1.71 8.42 16.69
CA ARG A 170 2.53 9.59 17.04
C ARG A 170 3.33 9.33 18.32
N SER A 171 3.72 8.09 18.57
CA SER A 171 4.55 7.74 19.73
C SER A 171 5.97 8.31 19.64
N LYS A 172 6.39 8.74 18.43
CA LYS A 172 7.64 9.43 18.15
C LYS A 172 7.40 10.62 17.23
N ALA A 173 8.29 11.61 17.31
CA ALA A 173 8.35 12.68 16.32
C ALA A 173 8.72 12.10 14.94
N VAL A 174 8.19 12.73 13.89
CA VAL A 174 8.57 12.45 12.50
C VAL A 174 9.60 13.50 12.09
N PRO A 175 10.79 13.11 11.59
CA PRO A 175 11.74 14.09 11.06
C PRO A 175 11.11 14.92 9.93
N GLU A 176 11.36 16.23 9.92
CA GLU A 176 10.87 17.11 8.85
C GLU A 176 11.31 16.62 7.46
N GLU A 177 12.56 16.15 7.34
CA GLU A 177 13.11 15.60 6.10
C GLU A 177 12.33 14.38 5.59
N ASP A 178 11.91 13.47 6.47
CA ASP A 178 11.05 12.33 6.09
C ASP A 178 9.72 12.83 5.50
N GLY A 179 9.15 13.86 6.13
CA GLY A 179 7.92 14.50 5.68
C GLY A 179 8.03 15.12 4.29
N ARG A 180 9.11 15.87 4.05
CA ARG A 180 9.40 16.50 2.75
C ARG A 180 9.69 15.45 1.69
N ALA A 181 10.51 14.45 2.00
CA ALA A 181 10.80 13.36 1.08
C ALA A 181 9.54 12.59 0.69
N TYR A 182 8.61 12.39 1.63
CA TYR A 182 7.31 11.77 1.39
C TYR A 182 6.45 12.58 0.42
N ASP A 183 6.33 13.90 0.63
CA ASP A 183 5.63 14.79 -0.30
C ASP A 183 6.24 14.76 -1.71
N CYS A 184 7.57 14.84 -1.83
CA CYS A 184 8.25 14.79 -3.13
C CYS A 184 8.04 13.44 -3.82
N ALA A 185 8.12 12.33 -3.08
CA ALA A 185 7.86 10.99 -3.63
C ALA A 185 6.45 10.89 -4.24
N GLY A 186 5.42 11.42 -3.56
CA GLY A 186 4.07 11.48 -4.10
C GLY A 186 3.97 12.23 -5.43
N LYS A 187 4.64 13.39 -5.54
CA LYS A 187 4.69 14.20 -6.77
C LYS A 187 5.44 13.52 -7.90
N LEU A 188 6.51 12.78 -7.59
CA LEU A 188 7.24 12.00 -8.58
C LEU A 188 6.40 10.85 -9.12
N LEU A 189 5.67 10.13 -8.25
CA LEU A 189 4.73 9.10 -8.70
C LEU A 189 3.61 9.71 -9.54
N GLU A 190 3.07 10.87 -9.14
CA GLU A 190 2.11 11.61 -9.98
C GLU A 190 2.69 11.94 -11.36
N TYR A 191 3.89 12.51 -11.41
CA TYR A 191 4.58 12.84 -12.66
C TYR A 191 4.76 11.61 -13.54
N LEU A 192 5.24 10.48 -12.98
CA LEU A 192 5.42 9.23 -13.72
C LEU A 192 4.08 8.72 -14.26
N THR A 193 3.04 8.70 -13.44
CA THR A 193 1.68 8.31 -13.86
C THR A 193 1.19 9.18 -15.01
N GLN A 194 1.33 10.51 -14.93
CA GLN A 194 0.90 11.42 -16.00
C GLN A 194 1.70 11.22 -17.28
N ARG A 195 3.01 11.00 -17.19
CA ARG A 195 3.88 10.71 -18.34
C ARG A 195 3.45 9.43 -19.04
N ILE A 196 3.28 8.35 -18.29
CA ILE A 196 2.82 7.06 -18.83
C ILE A 196 1.45 7.23 -19.49
N ARG A 197 0.49 7.90 -18.85
CA ARG A 197 -0.84 8.18 -19.44
C ARG A 197 -0.79 8.97 -20.74
N ALA A 198 0.15 9.90 -20.87
CA ALA A 198 0.30 10.71 -22.08
C ALA A 198 0.95 9.93 -23.23
N GLU A 199 1.75 8.93 -22.92
CA GLU A 199 2.55 8.15 -23.89
C GLU A 199 1.88 6.83 -24.28
N MET A 200 1.08 6.25 -23.37
CA MET A 200 0.28 5.07 -23.61
C MET A 200 -1.14 5.51 -23.96
N PRO A 201 -1.55 5.48 -25.25
CA PRO A 201 -2.93 5.74 -25.60
C PRO A 201 -3.85 4.71 -24.93
N ALA A 202 -5.08 5.12 -24.64
CA ALA A 202 -6.14 4.24 -24.19
C ALA A 202 -6.14 2.97 -25.05
N VAL A 203 -5.94 1.82 -24.41
CA VAL A 203 -6.01 0.54 -25.12
C VAL A 203 -7.42 0.50 -25.72
N LYS A 204 -7.50 0.37 -27.05
CA LYS A 204 -8.74 0.53 -27.84
C LYS A 204 -9.91 -0.32 -27.31
N ASP A 205 -9.60 -1.36 -26.52
CA ASP A 205 -10.53 -2.26 -25.83
C ASP A 205 -10.20 -2.48 -24.33
N GLY A 206 -9.24 -1.76 -23.75
CA GLY A 206 -8.75 -1.95 -22.37
C GLY A 206 -9.19 -0.86 -21.40
N ILE A 207 -8.53 -0.83 -20.23
CA ILE A 207 -8.73 0.18 -19.19
C ILE A 207 -7.71 1.30 -19.33
N ASP A 208 -8.05 2.50 -18.86
CA ASP A 208 -7.12 3.61 -18.77
C ASP A 208 -6.48 3.67 -17.39
N MET A 209 -5.23 4.11 -17.33
CA MET A 209 -4.61 4.48 -16.06
C MET A 209 -5.11 5.86 -15.60
N THR A 210 -5.43 5.99 -14.33
CA THR A 210 -5.93 7.22 -13.69
C THR A 210 -5.17 7.49 -12.40
N ILE A 211 -5.26 8.72 -11.90
CA ILE A 211 -4.85 9.04 -10.53
C ILE A 211 -6.08 8.90 -9.65
N SER A 212 -6.01 8.01 -8.66
CA SER A 212 -7.16 7.62 -7.83
C SER A 212 -8.31 7.03 -8.65
N ASP A 213 -9.43 6.72 -7.98
CA ASP A 213 -10.66 6.14 -8.55
C ASP A 213 -11.48 7.16 -9.38
N SER A 214 -10.79 8.04 -10.10
CA SER A 214 -11.38 9.07 -10.94
C SER A 214 -11.57 8.54 -12.35
N PRO A 215 -12.81 8.40 -12.88
CA PRO A 215 -13.01 7.92 -14.24
C PRO A 215 -12.31 8.86 -15.24
N PRO A 216 -11.77 8.33 -16.35
CA PRO A 216 -11.23 9.16 -17.42
C PRO A 216 -12.33 10.10 -17.92
N GLY A 217 -12.04 11.40 -17.97
CA GLY A 217 -12.99 12.40 -18.48
C GLY A 217 -13.37 12.08 -19.93
N GLY A 218 -14.67 11.99 -20.21
CA GLY A 218 -15.19 11.68 -21.55
C GLY A 218 -15.32 10.19 -21.89
N SER A 219 -14.93 9.27 -20.99
CA SER A 219 -15.13 7.84 -21.17
C SER A 219 -16.51 7.38 -20.68
N SER A 220 -17.13 6.45 -21.40
CA SER A 220 -18.33 5.74 -20.94
C SER A 220 -18.03 4.64 -19.92
N ARG A 221 -16.75 4.32 -19.69
CA ARG A 221 -16.32 3.33 -18.70
C ARG A 221 -16.45 3.88 -17.28
N THR A 222 -16.68 2.98 -16.34
CA THR A 222 -16.76 3.28 -14.89
C THR A 222 -15.72 2.54 -14.08
N ASP A 223 -14.77 1.95 -14.78
CA ASP A 223 -13.64 1.19 -14.27
C ASP A 223 -12.35 1.69 -14.89
N GLY A 224 -11.22 1.35 -14.27
CA GLY A 224 -9.91 1.87 -14.65
C GLY A 224 -8.79 1.23 -13.84
N PHE A 225 -7.57 1.63 -14.18
CA PHE A 225 -6.36 1.26 -13.44
C PHE A 225 -5.88 2.46 -12.62
N SER A 226 -6.16 2.45 -11.33
CA SER A 226 -5.83 3.55 -10.42
C SER A 226 -4.38 3.44 -9.97
N SER A 227 -3.59 4.46 -10.27
CA SER A 227 -2.40 4.80 -9.49
C SER A 227 -2.85 5.51 -8.22
N ASP A 228 -3.05 4.75 -7.14
CA ASP A 228 -3.47 5.29 -5.85
C ASP A 228 -2.28 5.91 -5.09
N ILE A 229 -2.12 7.21 -5.35
CA ILE A 229 -1.18 8.07 -4.63
C ILE A 229 -1.88 8.92 -3.56
N THR A 230 -3.16 8.65 -3.25
CA THR A 230 -3.91 9.42 -2.22
C THR A 230 -3.30 9.27 -0.82
N GLN A 231 -2.47 8.25 -0.61
CA GLN A 231 -1.67 8.14 0.59
C GLN A 231 -0.79 9.38 0.84
N TYR A 232 -0.21 9.94 -0.23
CA TYR A 232 0.69 11.08 -0.16
C TYR A 232 -0.02 12.41 0.12
N ALA A 233 -1.36 12.44 0.06
CA ALA A 233 -2.16 13.60 0.48
C ALA A 233 -2.35 13.66 2.01
N HIS A 234 -1.92 12.64 2.76
CA HIS A 234 -2.04 12.57 4.21
C HIS A 234 -0.68 12.76 4.90
N PRO A 235 -0.67 13.17 6.18
CA PRO A 235 0.54 13.12 7.00
C PRO A 235 1.16 11.71 7.02
N LEU A 236 2.49 11.63 6.92
CA LEU A 236 3.26 10.39 6.85
C LEU A 236 2.93 9.42 8.01
N PHE A 237 2.84 9.92 9.24
CA PHE A 237 2.51 9.09 10.42
C PHE A 237 1.11 8.46 10.37
N MET A 238 0.21 8.96 9.53
CA MET A 238 -1.16 8.42 9.41
C MET A 238 -1.23 7.20 8.50
N ARG A 239 -0.28 7.08 7.57
CA ARG A 239 -0.33 6.10 6.47
C ARG A 239 0.29 4.78 6.86
N VAL A 240 -0.37 3.73 6.39
CA VAL A 240 0.05 2.35 6.52
C VAL A 240 -0.08 1.67 5.16
N PHE A 241 0.68 0.59 4.97
CA PHE A 241 0.74 -0.18 3.73
C PHE A 241 0.69 -1.68 4.06
N ARG A 242 -0.09 -2.47 3.32
CA ARG A 242 -0.24 -3.92 3.59
C ARG A 242 1.12 -4.58 3.41
N VAL A 243 1.57 -5.38 4.37
CA VAL A 243 2.87 -6.07 4.28
C VAL A 243 2.81 -7.27 3.35
N LEU A 244 3.94 -7.57 2.71
CA LEU A 244 4.14 -8.79 1.92
C LEU A 244 3.81 -10.03 2.75
N ALA A 245 3.22 -11.03 2.11
CA ALA A 245 2.74 -12.26 2.74
C ALA A 245 1.65 -12.05 3.81
N SER A 246 0.96 -10.90 3.81
CA SER A 246 -0.28 -10.77 4.57
C SER A 246 -1.48 -11.27 3.78
N LEU A 247 -2.58 -11.52 4.49
CA LEU A 247 -3.81 -12.02 3.91
C LEU A 247 -4.74 -10.87 3.54
N HIS A 248 -4.99 -10.66 2.25
CA HIS A 248 -5.93 -9.66 1.77
C HIS A 248 -7.38 -10.10 2.01
N GLN A 249 -8.10 -9.38 2.88
CA GLN A 249 -9.41 -9.81 3.39
C GLN A 249 -10.60 -8.94 2.93
N LYS A 250 -10.36 -7.98 2.02
CA LYS A 250 -11.40 -7.09 1.46
C LYS A 250 -12.53 -7.89 0.80
N ASN A 251 -12.20 -8.98 0.10
CA ASN A 251 -13.20 -9.85 -0.54
C ASN A 251 -14.15 -10.53 0.45
N ILE A 252 -13.65 -11.00 1.60
CA ILE A 252 -14.45 -11.60 2.66
C ILE A 252 -15.30 -10.52 3.35
N LEU A 253 -14.66 -9.40 3.71
CA LEU A 253 -15.31 -8.34 4.47
C LEU A 253 -16.48 -7.68 3.72
N TYR A 254 -16.35 -7.51 2.40
CA TYR A 254 -17.26 -6.67 1.62
C TYR A 254 -17.97 -7.37 0.46
N TYR A 255 -17.45 -8.49 -0.04
CA TYR A 255 -17.93 -9.07 -1.32
C TYR A 255 -18.36 -10.55 -1.23
N GLY A 256 -18.43 -11.10 -0.01
CA GLY A 256 -18.90 -12.47 0.23
C GLY A 256 -17.89 -13.55 -0.16
N GLY A 257 -16.60 -13.22 -0.26
CA GLY A 257 -15.53 -14.21 -0.41
C GLY A 257 -15.44 -15.15 0.80
N VAL A 258 -14.97 -16.38 0.57
CA VAL A 258 -14.87 -17.43 1.60
C VAL A 258 -13.45 -17.51 2.18
N LEU A 259 -12.44 -17.32 1.34
CA LEU A 259 -11.02 -17.35 1.71
C LEU A 259 -10.37 -16.01 1.36
N PRO A 260 -9.31 -15.62 2.11
CA PRO A 260 -8.54 -14.42 1.80
C PRO A 260 -7.81 -14.62 0.46
N ALA A 261 -7.45 -13.52 -0.17
CA ALA A 261 -6.46 -13.58 -1.23
C ALA A 261 -5.05 -13.52 -0.62
N VAL A 262 -4.11 -14.17 -1.30
CA VAL A 262 -2.69 -14.19 -0.94
C VAL A 262 -1.95 -13.50 -2.06
N ASP A 263 -1.11 -12.54 -1.70
CA ASP A 263 -0.32 -11.80 -2.68
C ASP A 263 0.85 -12.65 -3.20
N ILE A 264 1.30 -12.39 -4.43
CA ILE A 264 2.43 -13.08 -5.08
C ILE A 264 3.58 -12.08 -5.23
N VAL A 265 4.73 -12.42 -4.66
CA VAL A 265 5.94 -11.57 -4.58
C VAL A 265 7.08 -12.17 -5.37
#